data_AF-J9DUQ4-F1
#
_entry.id   AF-J9DUQ4-F1
#
_cell.length_a   1.000
_cell.length_b   1.000
_cell.length_c   1.000
_cell.angle_alpha   90.00
_cell.angle_beta   90.00
_cell.angle_gamma   90.00
#
_symmetry.space_group_name_H-M   'P 1'
#
loop_
_entity.id
_entity.type
_entity.pdbx_description
1 polymer ?
#
loop_
_entity_poly.entity_id
_entity_poly.type
_entity_poly.pdbx_seq_one_letter_code
_entity_poly.pdbx_strand_id
1 'polypeptide(L)'
;MFKSQVSFSTVLLLFTSSASLFLGFSIYIFLRVTPTWFEVLLFNMTGVDTQQLVLSYNLSNNFVELLNNHGADFFWMMSLSLGFLYFFSNTNSAGIRKYLAFFYLSLLGIFLELGQKFGFLPGTFDAYDIVTFNIAIGLSYCCFSIIKKVGS
;
A
#
# COMPACT_ATOMS: atom_id res chain seq x y z
N MET A 1 -26.95 -27.73 -3.00
CA MET A 1 -26.91 -26.25 -2.94
C MET A 1 -25.95 -25.85 -1.81
N PHE A 2 -24.66 -25.71 -2.10
CA PHE A 2 -23.67 -25.37 -1.08
C PHE A 2 -23.76 -23.87 -0.77
N LYS A 3 -24.34 -23.49 0.37
CA LYS A 3 -24.06 -22.18 0.96
C LYS A 3 -22.62 -22.20 1.45
N SER A 4 -21.70 -21.71 0.62
CA SER A 4 -20.37 -21.34 1.09
C SER A 4 -20.52 -20.24 2.12
N GLN A 5 -20.50 -20.58 3.41
CA GLN A 5 -20.37 -19.58 4.46
C GLN A 5 -18.98 -18.94 4.31
N VAL A 6 -18.96 -17.65 3.94
CA VAL A 6 -17.73 -16.87 3.91
C VAL A 6 -17.23 -16.74 5.35
N SER A 7 -15.98 -17.13 5.61
CA SER A 7 -15.42 -17.02 6.95
C SER A 7 -15.19 -15.57 7.36
N PHE A 8 -15.27 -15.29 8.67
CA PHE A 8 -15.02 -13.96 9.22
C PHE A 8 -13.65 -13.40 8.82
N SER A 9 -12.60 -14.24 8.84
CA SER A 9 -11.26 -13.84 8.36
C SER A 9 -11.26 -13.37 6.90
N THR A 10 -12.07 -13.99 6.04
CA THR A 10 -12.16 -13.58 4.63
C THR A 10 -12.81 -12.21 4.49
N VAL A 11 -13.87 -11.94 5.27
CA VAL A 11 -14.50 -10.61 5.30
C VAL A 11 -13.52 -9.55 5.82
N LEU A 12 -12.78 -9.87 6.89
CA LEU A 12 -11.80 -8.95 7.46
C LEU A 12 -10.65 -8.67 6.49
N LEU A 13 -10.14 -9.69 5.79
CA LEU A 13 -9.12 -9.50 4.74
C LEU A 13 -9.61 -8.63 3.60
N LEU A 14 -10.85 -8.84 3.13
CA LEU A 14 -11.45 -8.03 2.08
C LEU A 14 -11.60 -6.57 2.52
N PHE A 15 -12.03 -6.34 3.75
CA PHE A 15 -12.14 -5.02 4.33
C PHE A 15 -10.78 -4.34 4.44
N THR A 16 -9.77 -5.00 5.02
CA THR A 16 -8.41 -4.46 5.15
C THR A 16 -7.79 -4.16 3.80
N SER A 17 -7.94 -5.06 2.81
CA SER A 17 -7.42 -4.83 1.46
C SER A 17 -8.11 -3.66 0.77
N SER A 18 -9.44 -3.56 0.87
CA SER A 18 -10.22 -2.44 0.31
C SER A 18 -9.88 -1.11 0.98
N ALA A 19 -9.73 -1.10 2.31
CA ALA A 19 -9.33 0.09 3.05
C ALA A 19 -7.91 0.55 2.65
N SER A 20 -6.99 -0.39 2.46
CA SER A 20 -5.65 -0.10 1.95
C SER A 20 -5.71 0.55 0.56
N LEU A 21 -6.47 0.00 -0.38
CA LEU A 21 -6.64 0.62 -1.71
C LEU A 21 -7.21 2.04 -1.60
N PHE A 22 -8.28 2.20 -0.81
CA PHE A 22 -8.93 3.49 -0.64
C PHE A 22 -7.98 4.55 -0.04
N LEU A 23 -7.17 4.16 0.94
CA LEU A 23 -6.13 5.03 1.50
C LEU A 23 -5.06 5.38 0.47
N GLY A 24 -4.59 4.40 -0.31
CA GLY A 24 -3.63 4.64 -1.38
C GLY A 24 -4.15 5.62 -2.43
N PHE A 25 -5.40 5.44 -2.88
CA PHE A 25 -6.07 6.38 -3.80
C PHE A 25 -6.24 7.77 -3.19
N SER A 26 -6.61 7.84 -1.91
CA SER A 26 -6.79 9.11 -1.22
C SER A 26 -5.47 9.88 -1.10
N ILE A 27 -4.38 9.20 -0.74
CA ILE A 27 -3.04 9.80 -0.69
C ILE A 27 -2.61 10.26 -2.09
N TYR A 28 -2.79 9.42 -3.10
CA TYR A 28 -2.44 9.76 -4.48
C TYR A 28 -3.17 11.02 -4.96
N ILE A 29 -4.49 11.10 -4.73
CA ILE A 29 -5.30 12.22 -5.17
C ILE A 29 -5.00 13.48 -4.35
N PHE A 30 -4.95 13.37 -3.02
CA PHE A 30 -4.95 14.53 -2.16
C PHE A 30 -3.55 15.04 -1.78
N LEU A 31 -2.51 14.22 -1.86
CA LEU A 31 -1.19 14.50 -1.28
C LEU A 31 0.00 14.38 -2.26
N ARG A 32 -0.18 13.81 -3.46
CA ARG A 32 0.97 13.48 -4.35
C ARG A 32 1.64 14.68 -5.03
N VAL A 33 0.88 15.67 -5.47
CA VAL A 33 1.40 16.81 -6.25
C VAL A 33 1.45 18.04 -5.36
N THR A 34 2.57 18.72 -5.25
CA THR A 34 2.68 19.99 -4.49
C THR A 34 2.42 21.21 -5.39
N PRO A 35 1.62 22.21 -4.95
CA PRO A 35 0.85 22.22 -3.71
C PRO A 35 -0.28 21.19 -3.75
N THR A 36 -0.44 20.46 -2.66
CA THR A 36 -1.38 19.33 -2.59
C THR A 36 -2.82 19.81 -2.59
N TRP A 37 -3.75 18.98 -3.08
CA TRP A 37 -5.17 19.33 -3.03
C TRP A 37 -5.64 19.53 -1.59
N PHE A 38 -5.03 18.82 -0.64
CA PHE A 38 -5.24 19.06 0.78
C PHE A 38 -4.74 20.46 1.20
N GLU A 39 -3.53 20.86 0.78
CA GLU A 39 -2.98 22.18 1.05
C GLU A 39 -3.86 23.30 0.47
N VAL A 40 -4.31 23.14 -0.78
CA VAL A 40 -5.21 24.08 -1.46
C VAL A 40 -6.54 24.19 -0.71
N LEU A 41 -7.13 23.06 -0.31
CA LEU A 41 -8.40 23.04 0.42
C LEU A 41 -8.24 23.71 1.80
N LEU A 42 -7.17 23.42 2.53
CA LEU A 42 -6.91 23.98 3.84
C LEU A 42 -6.68 25.49 3.77
N PHE A 43 -5.91 25.95 2.77
CA PHE A 43 -5.74 27.38 2.50
C PHE A 43 -7.07 28.06 2.18
N ASN A 44 -7.91 27.47 1.32
CA ASN A 44 -9.20 28.05 0.96
C ASN A 44 -10.18 28.12 2.14
N MET A 45 -10.13 27.16 3.07
CA MET A 45 -11.04 27.12 4.23
C MET A 45 -10.57 27.99 5.39
N THR A 46 -9.27 28.13 5.60
CA THR A 46 -8.70 28.75 6.81
C THR A 46 -7.93 30.05 6.54
N GLY A 47 -7.55 30.30 5.29
CA GLY A 47 -6.64 31.39 4.90
C GLY A 47 -5.20 31.18 5.35
N VAL A 48 -4.86 30.03 5.94
CA VAL A 48 -3.53 29.73 6.48
C VAL A 48 -2.69 28.98 5.44
N ASP A 49 -1.48 29.48 5.20
CA ASP A 49 -0.49 28.81 4.37
C ASP A 49 0.03 27.54 5.07
N THR A 50 -0.12 26.39 4.41
CA THR A 50 0.31 25.10 4.93
C THR A 50 1.83 25.01 5.12
N GLN A 51 2.63 25.77 4.36
CA GLN A 51 4.08 25.82 4.58
C GLN A 51 4.41 26.46 5.94
N GLN A 52 3.66 27.48 6.35
CA GLN A 52 3.80 28.08 7.68
C GLN A 52 3.36 27.09 8.78
N LEU A 53 2.36 26.27 8.48
CA LEU A 53 1.83 25.26 9.40
C LEU A 53 2.84 24.12 9.62
N VAL A 54 3.44 23.57 8.56
CA VAL A 54 4.50 22.54 8.66
C VAL A 54 5.70 23.05 9.47
N LEU A 55 6.14 24.29 9.22
CA LEU A 55 7.20 24.96 10.00
C LEU A 55 6.81 25.13 11.49
N SER A 56 5.55 25.46 11.78
CA SER A 56 5.07 25.67 13.15
C SER A 56 4.95 24.38 13.98
N TYR A 57 4.59 23.27 13.33
CA TYR A 57 4.45 21.96 13.99
C TYR A 57 5.75 21.15 14.01
N ASN A 58 6.83 21.70 13.44
CA ASN A 58 8.14 21.03 13.33
C ASN A 58 8.01 19.63 12.73
N LEU A 59 7.03 19.46 11.82
CA LEU A 59 6.80 18.21 11.12
C LEU A 59 8.02 17.97 10.23
N SER A 60 8.64 16.80 10.36
CA SER A 60 9.81 16.46 9.55
C SER A 60 9.42 16.54 8.08
N ASN A 61 10.02 17.49 7.35
CA ASN A 61 9.85 17.61 5.90
C ASN A 61 10.06 16.26 5.19
N ASN A 62 11.00 15.45 5.70
CA ASN A 62 11.29 14.11 5.19
C ASN A 62 10.11 13.15 5.32
N PHE A 63 9.31 13.24 6.39
CA PHE A 63 8.14 12.37 6.57
C PHE A 63 7.01 12.76 5.61
N VAL A 64 6.77 14.06 5.43
CA VAL A 64 5.77 14.57 4.49
C VAL A 64 6.15 14.19 3.05
N GLU A 65 7.42 14.39 2.69
CA GLU A 65 7.95 14.00 1.39
C GLU A 65 7.84 12.49 1.14
N LEU A 66 8.18 11.67 2.14
CA LEU A 66 8.05 10.22 2.04
C LEU A 66 6.59 9.78 1.85
N LEU A 67 5.65 10.39 2.58
CA LEU A 67 4.22 10.06 2.46
C LEU A 67 3.66 10.50 1.10
N ASN A 68 4.04 11.68 0.62
CA ASN A 68 3.57 12.22 -0.67
C ASN A 68 4.08 11.40 -1.85
N ASN A 69 5.34 10.94 -1.77
CA ASN A 69 6.00 10.24 -2.88
C ASN A 69 5.68 8.74 -2.89
N HIS A 70 5.74 8.08 -1.72
CA HIS A 70 5.69 6.61 -1.64
C HIS A 70 4.46 6.07 -0.91
N GLY A 71 3.67 6.93 -0.25
CA GLY A 71 2.53 6.49 0.56
C GLY A 71 1.47 5.75 -0.26
N ALA A 72 1.11 6.27 -1.43
CA ALA A 72 0.13 5.61 -2.30
C ALA A 72 0.61 4.21 -2.72
N ASP A 73 1.86 4.12 -3.18
CA ASP A 73 2.48 2.91 -3.68
C ASP A 73 2.64 1.84 -2.58
N PHE A 74 2.96 2.26 -1.35
CA PHE A 74 2.92 1.40 -0.16
C PHE A 74 1.56 0.74 0.03
N PHE A 75 0.49 1.53 0.06
CA PHE A 75 -0.86 1.04 0.33
C PHE A 75 -1.44 0.19 -0.82
N TRP A 76 -1.06 0.47 -2.06
CA TRP A 76 -1.40 -0.38 -3.19
C TRP A 76 -0.69 -1.73 -3.12
N MET A 77 0.61 -1.73 -2.83
CA MET A 77 1.37 -2.97 -2.65
C MET A 77 0.87 -3.79 -1.47
N MET A 78 0.44 -3.14 -0.37
CA MET A 78 -0.21 -3.80 0.77
C MET A 78 -1.48 -4.56 0.33
N SER A 79 -2.37 -3.91 -0.43
CA SER A 79 -3.59 -4.54 -0.92
C SER A 79 -3.31 -5.72 -1.85
N LEU A 80 -2.39 -5.54 -2.81
CA LEU A 80 -1.98 -6.58 -3.73
C LEU A 80 -1.41 -7.79 -2.98
N SER A 81 -0.55 -7.54 -2.01
CA SER A 81 0.11 -8.55 -1.18
C SER A 81 -0.91 -9.35 -0.37
N LEU A 82 -1.90 -8.69 0.26
CA LEU A 82 -2.97 -9.36 0.98
C LEU A 82 -3.81 -10.27 0.05
N GLY A 83 -4.11 -9.80 -1.16
CA GLY A 83 -4.81 -10.60 -2.18
C GLY A 83 -4.03 -11.84 -2.59
N PHE A 84 -2.73 -11.68 -2.86
CA PHE A 84 -1.81 -12.78 -3.18
C PHE A 84 -1.72 -13.79 -2.04
N LEU A 85 -1.49 -13.33 -0.81
CA LEU A 85 -1.40 -14.19 0.37
C LEU A 85 -2.69 -14.99 0.59
N TYR A 86 -3.86 -14.37 0.40
CA TYR A 86 -5.15 -15.06 0.46
C TYR A 86 -5.25 -16.16 -0.60
N PHE A 87 -4.95 -15.85 -1.86
CA PHE A 87 -4.98 -16.82 -2.96
C PHE A 87 -4.11 -18.03 -2.67
N PHE A 88 -2.84 -17.82 -2.30
CA PHE A 88 -1.91 -18.91 -2.01
C PHE A 88 -2.28 -19.70 -0.75
N SER A 89 -2.91 -19.06 0.24
CA SER A 89 -3.33 -19.73 1.49
C SER A 89 -4.44 -20.76 1.30
N ASN A 90 -5.25 -20.62 0.25
CA ASN A 90 -6.35 -21.53 -0.07
C ASN A 90 -5.95 -22.62 -1.08
N THR A 91 -4.69 -22.65 -1.52
CA THR A 91 -4.19 -23.74 -2.38
C THR A 91 -3.78 -24.96 -1.54
N ASN A 92 -4.10 -26.16 -2.03
CA ASN A 92 -3.92 -27.43 -1.31
C ASN A 92 -2.46 -27.88 -1.08
N SER A 93 -1.46 -27.05 -1.40
CA SER A 93 -0.05 -27.44 -1.38
C SER A 93 0.76 -26.70 -0.31
N ALA A 94 1.61 -27.45 0.39
CA ALA A 94 2.45 -27.11 1.53
C ALA A 94 3.15 -25.73 1.55
N GLY A 95 3.56 -25.33 2.76
CA GLY A 95 4.08 -24.01 3.15
C GLY A 95 5.16 -23.35 2.28
N ILE A 96 5.85 -24.10 1.40
CA ILE A 96 6.79 -23.56 0.40
C ILE A 96 6.11 -22.54 -0.53
N ARG A 97 4.84 -22.74 -0.90
CA ARG A 97 4.13 -21.78 -1.77
C ARG A 97 3.89 -20.42 -1.12
N LYS A 98 3.85 -20.34 0.22
CA LYS A 98 3.76 -19.05 0.92
C LYS A 98 5.03 -18.25 0.72
N TYR A 99 6.20 -18.87 0.86
CA TYR A 99 7.50 -18.24 0.62
C TYR A 99 7.69 -17.85 -0.86
N LEU A 100 7.20 -18.67 -1.79
CA LEU A 100 7.19 -18.32 -3.21
C LEU A 100 6.33 -17.10 -3.52
N ALA A 101 5.22 -16.89 -2.81
CA ALA A 101 4.40 -15.68 -2.99
C ALA A 101 5.19 -14.40 -2.67
N PHE A 102 6.02 -14.40 -1.62
CA PHE A 102 6.93 -13.28 -1.31
C PHE A 102 7.94 -13.04 -2.41
N PHE A 103 8.55 -14.11 -2.90
CA PHE A 103 9.53 -14.02 -3.97
C PHE A 103 8.89 -13.44 -5.25
N TYR A 104 7.70 -13.93 -5.63
CA TYR A 104 7.00 -13.42 -6.82
C TYR A 104 6.53 -11.97 -6.66
N LEU A 105 6.04 -11.56 -5.48
CA LEU A 105 5.66 -10.17 -5.23
C LEU A 105 6.88 -9.23 -5.28
N SER A 106 8.01 -9.65 -4.72
CA SER A 106 9.25 -8.88 -4.76
C SER A 106 9.79 -8.79 -6.19
N LEU A 107 9.77 -9.89 -6.94
CA LEU A 107 10.13 -9.92 -8.36
C LEU A 107 9.22 -9.03 -9.19
N LEU A 108 7.91 -9.04 -8.91
CA LEU A 108 6.94 -8.18 -9.57
C LEU A 108 7.23 -6.70 -9.29
N GLY A 109 7.52 -6.32 -8.04
CA GLY A 109 7.91 -4.95 -7.70
C GLY A 109 9.15 -4.50 -8.47
N ILE A 110 10.20 -5.32 -8.51
CA ILE A 110 11.42 -5.02 -9.29
C ILE A 110 11.09 -4.92 -10.79
N PHE A 111 10.24 -5.81 -11.31
CA PHE A 111 9.85 -5.78 -12.72
C PHE A 111 9.08 -4.50 -13.08
N LEU A 112 8.16 -4.05 -12.21
CA LEU A 112 7.41 -2.81 -12.41
C LEU A 112 8.36 -1.60 -12.44
N GLU A 113 9.30 -1.51 -11.50
CA GLU A 113 10.31 -0.45 -11.47
C GLU A 113 11.22 -0.46 -12.69
N LEU A 114 11.70 -1.64 -13.11
CA LEU A 114 12.48 -1.76 -14.33
C LEU A 114 11.65 -1.39 -15.57
N GLY A 115 10.37 -1.73 -15.59
CA GLY A 115 9.43 -1.34 -16.64
C GLY A 115 9.32 0.18 -16.76
N GLN A 116 9.29 0.91 -15.65
CA GLN A 116 9.32 2.38 -15.64
C GLN A 116 10.68 2.91 -16.11
N LYS A 117 11.79 2.31 -15.65
CA LYS A 117 13.16 2.69 -16.06
C LYS A 117 13.38 2.62 -17.57
N PHE A 118 12.81 1.60 -18.22
CA PHE A 118 12.91 1.40 -19.67
C PHE A 118 11.78 2.09 -20.46
N GLY A 119 10.86 2.80 -19.79
CA GLY A 119 9.75 3.50 -20.43
C GLY A 119 8.63 2.59 -20.95
N PHE A 120 8.59 1.32 -20.54
CA PHE A 120 7.48 0.40 -20.84
C PHE A 120 6.23 0.69 -20.01
N LEU A 121 6.42 1.25 -18.81
CA LEU A 121 5.34 1.63 -17.90
C LEU A 121 5.43 3.13 -17.59
N PRO A 122 4.28 3.83 -17.49
CA PRO A 122 4.27 5.20 -17.01
C PRO A 122 4.71 5.23 -15.54
N GLY A 123 5.62 6.13 -15.21
CA GLY A 123 6.18 6.29 -13.87
C GLY A 123 7.61 6.80 -13.91
N THR A 124 8.20 6.96 -12.73
CA THR A 124 9.59 7.37 -12.56
C THR A 124 10.26 6.30 -11.74
N PHE A 125 11.33 5.70 -12.27
CA PHE A 125 12.10 4.71 -11.52
C PHE A 125 12.61 5.31 -10.20
N ASP A 126 12.22 4.70 -9.09
CA ASP A 126 12.71 5.08 -7.76
C ASP A 126 13.14 3.84 -6.96
N ALA A 127 14.40 3.81 -6.54
CA ALA A 127 14.91 2.73 -5.71
C ALA A 127 14.22 2.67 -4.33
N TYR A 128 13.69 3.80 -3.84
CA TYR A 128 12.90 3.84 -2.61
C TYR A 128 11.55 3.13 -2.76
N ASP A 129 11.00 3.01 -3.98
CA ASP A 129 9.78 2.24 -4.22
C ASP A 129 10.02 0.74 -4.00
N ILE A 130 11.19 0.22 -4.38
CA ILE A 130 11.58 -1.17 -4.10
C ILE A 130 11.61 -1.42 -2.59
N VAL A 131 12.19 -0.50 -1.81
CA VAL A 131 12.24 -0.63 -0.35
C VAL A 131 10.83 -0.57 0.24
N THR A 132 10.03 0.39 -0.20
CA THR A 132 8.63 0.58 0.21
C THR A 132 7.79 -0.66 -0.07
N PHE A 133 7.95 -1.29 -1.24
CA PHE A 133 7.27 -2.52 -1.60
C PHE A 133 7.64 -3.68 -0.69
N ASN A 134 8.93 -3.86 -0.37
CA ASN A 134 9.36 -4.92 0.54
C ASN A 134 8.80 -4.74 1.95
N ILE A 135 8.75 -3.49 2.45
CA ILE A 135 8.13 -3.18 3.75
C ILE A 135 6.62 -3.48 3.70
N ALA A 136 5.92 -3.07 2.64
CA ALA A 136 4.50 -3.34 2.45
C ALA A 136 4.20 -4.85 2.40
N ILE A 137 5.02 -5.63 1.69
CA ILE A 137 4.89 -7.09 1.63
C ILE A 137 5.06 -7.70 3.04
N GLY A 138 6.08 -7.28 3.79
CA GLY A 138 6.33 -7.75 5.15
C GLY A 138 5.18 -7.42 6.11
N LEU A 139 4.68 -6.19 6.07
CA LEU A 139 3.55 -5.77 6.91
C LEU A 139 2.25 -6.50 6.55
N SER A 140 2.01 -6.73 5.25
CA SER A 140 0.86 -7.49 4.76
C SER A 140 0.84 -8.91 5.32
N TYR A 141 2.00 -9.55 5.44
CA TYR A 141 2.12 -10.87 6.05
C TYR A 141 1.76 -10.89 7.52
N CYS A 142 2.25 -9.91 8.28
CA CYS A 142 1.91 -9.74 9.69
C CYS A 142 0.39 -9.55 9.85
N CYS A 143 -0.21 -8.63 9.08
CA CYS A 143 -1.65 -8.40 9.06
C CYS A 143 -2.43 -9.68 8.70
N PHE A 144 -2.03 -10.38 7.64
CA PHE A 144 -2.68 -11.61 7.21
C PHE A 144 -2.64 -12.70 8.30
N SER A 145 -1.48 -12.87 8.95
CA SER A 145 -1.28 -13.87 10.00
C SER A 145 -2.13 -13.58 11.23
N ILE A 146 -2.26 -12.30 11.62
CA ILE A 146 -3.14 -11.87 12.71
C ILE A 146 -4.61 -12.15 12.35
N ILE A 147 -5.06 -11.73 11.17
CA ILE A 147 -6.45 -11.89 10.73
C ILE A 147 -6.87 -13.36 10.63
N LYS A 148 -5.98 -14.24 10.15
CA LYS A 148 -6.22 -15.69 10.12
C LYS A 148 -6.30 -16.29 11.52
N LYS A 149 -5.53 -15.80 12.49
CA LYS A 149 -5.57 -16.27 13.88
C LYS A 149 -6.83 -15.81 14.63
N VAL A 150 -7.37 -14.63 14.30
CA VAL A 150 -8.56 -14.08 14.95
C VAL A 150 -9.85 -14.76 14.49
N GLY A 151 -9.92 -15.22 13.23
CA GLY A 151 -11.11 -15.87 12.69
C GLY A 151 -11.05 -17.40 12.60
N SER A 152 -10.07 -18.03 13.24
CA SER A 152 -10.00 -19.48 13.52
C SER A 152 -10.58 -19.79 14.89
#